data_AF-A0A940LN04-F1
#
_entry.id   AF-A0A940LN04-F1
#
_cell.length_a   1.000
_cell.length_b   1.000
_cell.length_c   1.000
_cell.angle_alpha   90.00
_cell.angle_beta   90.00
_cell.angle_gamma   90.00
#
_symmetry.space_group_name_H-M   'P 1'
#
loop_
_entity.id
_entity.type
_entity.pdbx_description
1 polymer ?
#
loop_
_entity_poly.entity_id
_entity_poly.type
_entity_poly.pdbx_seq_one_letter_code
_entity_poly.pdbx_strand_id
1 'polypeptide(L)'
;MFRQRPDSDLFVEGWVVAVMVEVPGERVPRAHYFAVGKADRAQAEWAAVDLAMNAGPVASSPVGGREPVEALKEIVAYRMRDLGLKPGEARALGDKHPRRWLMG
;
A
#
# COMPACT_ATOMS: atom_id res chain seq x y z
N MET A 1 1.85 -19.54 24.79
CA MET A 1 1.87 -20.66 23.82
C MET A 1 2.21 -20.06 22.46
N PHE A 2 3.44 -20.22 21.97
CA PHE A 2 3.82 -19.75 20.63
C PHE A 2 3.22 -20.73 19.61
N ARG A 3 2.24 -20.28 18.83
CA ARG A 3 1.71 -21.07 17.72
C ARG A 3 2.77 -21.08 16.62
N GLN A 4 3.34 -22.25 16.31
CA GLN A 4 4.12 -22.40 15.09
C GLN A 4 3.21 -22.04 13.90
N ARG A 5 3.68 -21.10 13.07
CA ARG A 5 2.98 -20.71 11.84
C ARG A 5 3.44 -21.64 10.71
N PRO A 6 2.53 -22.13 9.87
CA PRO A 6 2.92 -22.92 8.71
C PRO A 6 3.77 -22.08 7.75
N ASP A 7 4.73 -22.68 7.04
CA ASP A 7 5.66 -21.94 6.15
C ASP A 7 4.93 -21.11 5.07
N SER A 8 3.75 -21.56 4.64
CA SER A 8 2.89 -20.85 3.70
C SER A 8 2.48 -19.45 4.17
N ASP A 9 2.49 -19.21 5.48
CA ASP A 9 2.11 -17.93 6.08
C ASP A 9 3.13 -16.81 5.85
N LEU A 10 4.33 -17.19 5.41
CA LEU A 10 5.46 -16.29 5.17
C LEU A 10 5.58 -15.88 3.70
N PHE A 11 4.75 -16.41 2.80
CA PHE A 11 4.73 -15.93 1.42
C PHE A 11 4.17 -14.51 1.33
N VAL A 12 4.80 -13.69 0.49
CA VAL A 12 4.32 -12.36 0.15
C VAL A 12 3.05 -12.51 -0.68
N GLU A 13 1.95 -11.97 -0.15
CA GLU A 13 0.65 -11.97 -0.83
C GLU A 13 0.10 -10.56 -1.05
N GLY A 14 0.80 -9.53 -0.54
CA GLY A 14 0.38 -8.15 -0.71
C GLY A 14 1.51 -7.15 -0.49
N TRP A 15 1.16 -5.88 -0.69
CA TRP A 15 2.06 -4.74 -0.54
C TRP A 15 1.36 -3.57 0.14
N VAL A 16 2.12 -2.80 0.92
CA VAL A 16 1.78 -1.43 1.26
C VAL A 16 2.37 -0.54 0.19
N VAL A 17 1.55 0.27 -0.46
CA VAL A 17 1.95 1.19 -1.54
C VAL A 17 1.62 2.61 -1.12
N ALA A 18 2.53 3.55 -1.37
CA ALA A 18 2.25 4.98 -1.32
C ALA A 18 2.08 5.52 -2.74
N VAL A 19 1.08 6.37 -2.92
CA VAL A 19 0.85 7.11 -4.17
C VAL A 19 0.77 8.60 -3.85
N MET A 20 1.57 9.41 -4.54
CA MET A 20 1.55 10.86 -4.41
C MET A 20 0.36 11.42 -5.21
N VAL A 21 -0.61 12.00 -4.51
CA VAL A 21 -1.85 12.52 -5.09
C VAL A 21 -1.87 14.04 -5.00
N GLU A 22 -2.18 14.69 -6.12
CA GLU A 22 -2.49 16.12 -6.22
C GLU A 22 -3.89 16.39 -5.63
N VAL A 23 -3.93 16.88 -4.39
CA VAL A 23 -5.18 17.18 -3.69
C VAL A 23 -5.53 18.67 -3.87
N PRO A 24 -6.77 19.02 -4.27
CA PRO A 24 -7.17 20.42 -4.41
C PRO A 24 -6.95 21.23 -3.12
N GLY A 25 -6.25 22.36 -3.25
CA GLY A 25 -5.95 23.26 -2.12
C GLY A 25 -4.67 22.93 -1.35
N GLU A 26 -4.06 21.76 -1.57
CA GLU A 26 -2.73 21.44 -1.05
C GLU A 26 -1.63 22.02 -1.95
N ARG A 27 -0.55 22.51 -1.34
CA ARG A 27 0.57 23.13 -2.09
C ARG A 27 1.47 22.11 -2.79
N VAL A 28 1.51 20.89 -2.27
CA VAL A 28 2.34 19.79 -2.76
C VAL A 28 1.50 18.52 -2.78
N PRO A 29 1.76 17.58 -3.71
CA PRO A 29 1.12 16.28 -3.67
C PRO A 29 1.30 15.61 -2.31
N ARG A 30 0.26 14.91 -1.85
CA ARG A 30 0.26 14.19 -0.57
C ARG A 30 0.38 12.70 -0.81
N ALA A 31 1.12 12.00 0.05
CA ALA A 31 1.17 10.55 0.01
C ALA A 31 -0.14 9.97 0.51
N HIS A 32 -0.86 9.26 -0.33
CA HIS A 32 -1.98 8.40 0.03
C HIS A 32 -1.49 6.96 0.09
N TYR A 33 -1.86 6.25 1.16
CA TYR A 33 -1.37 4.91 1.42
C TYR A 33 -2.45 3.88 1.13
N PHE A 34 -2.02 2.74 0.59
CA PHE A 34 -2.89 1.65 0.18
C PHE A 34 -2.31 0.32 0.65
N ALA A 35 -3.18 -0.58 1.06
CA ALA A 35 -2.85 -1.99 1.25
C ALA A 35 -3.46 -2.77 0.09
N VAL A 36 -2.64 -3.55 -0.61
CA VAL A 36 -3.06 -4.28 -1.81
C VAL A 36 -2.69 -5.75 -1.69
N GLY A 37 -3.69 -6.64 -1.73
CA GLY A 37 -3.53 -8.10 -1.62
C GLY A 37 -3.13 -8.75 -2.95
N LYS A 38 -2.06 -8.26 -3.59
CA LYS A 38 -1.47 -8.87 -4.79
C LYS A 38 0.00 -9.17 -4.52
N ALA A 39 0.44 -10.39 -4.78
CA ALA A 39 1.83 -10.80 -4.53
C ALA A 39 2.83 -10.07 -5.44
N ASP A 40 2.48 -9.89 -6.71
CA ASP A 40 3.31 -9.16 -7.68
C ASP A 40 3.32 -7.65 -7.39
N ARG A 41 4.53 -7.09 -7.26
CA ARG A 41 4.74 -5.68 -6.90
C ARG A 41 4.11 -4.73 -7.92
N ALA A 42 4.34 -4.96 -9.21
CA ALA A 42 3.86 -4.06 -10.26
C ALA A 42 2.32 -4.05 -10.32
N GLN A 43 1.69 -5.21 -10.22
CA GLN A 43 0.23 -5.29 -10.14
C GLN A 43 -0.32 -4.62 -8.87
N ALA A 44 0.40 -4.67 -7.74
CA ALA A 44 0.00 -3.99 -6.52
C ALA A 44 0.08 -2.46 -6.66
N GLU A 45 1.16 -1.95 -7.27
CA GLU A 45 1.34 -0.53 -7.58
C GLU A 45 0.23 -0.01 -8.49
N TRP A 46 -0.09 -0.73 -9.59
CA TRP A 46 -1.18 -0.34 -10.49
C TRP A 46 -2.55 -0.30 -9.81
N ALA A 47 -2.88 -1.31 -9.00
CA ALA A 47 -4.15 -1.31 -8.27
C ALA A 47 -4.23 -0.18 -7.22
N ALA A 48 -3.11 0.23 -6.64
CA ALA A 48 -3.05 1.39 -5.75
C ALA A 48 -3.26 2.71 -6.53
N VAL A 49 -2.66 2.83 -7.73
CA VAL A 49 -2.85 3.98 -8.63
C VAL A 49 -4.32 4.12 -9.04
N ASP A 50 -4.95 3.04 -9.49
CA ASP A 50 -6.38 3.04 -9.86
C ASP A 50 -7.27 3.53 -8.72
N LEU A 51 -6.97 3.10 -7.49
CA LEU A 51 -7.71 3.52 -6.32
C LEU A 51 -7.41 4.98 -5.93
N ALA A 52 -6.15 5.42 -6.07
CA ALA A 52 -5.71 6.78 -5.77
C ALA A 52 -6.33 7.83 -6.68
N MET A 53 -6.62 7.48 -7.95
CA MET A 53 -7.29 8.39 -8.89
C MET A 53 -8.68 8.85 -8.43
N ASN A 54 -9.31 8.15 -7.48
CA ASN A 54 -10.56 8.60 -6.86
C ASN A 54 -10.38 9.80 -5.90
N ALA A 55 -9.16 10.03 -5.42
CA ALA A 55 -8.83 11.17 -4.54
C ALA A 55 -8.28 12.37 -5.31
N GLY A 56 -7.64 12.15 -6.46
CA GLY A 56 -7.08 13.19 -7.31
C GLY A 56 -6.07 12.63 -8.32
N PRO A 57 -5.50 13.49 -9.19
CA PRO A 57 -4.45 13.09 -10.11
C PRO A 57 -3.22 12.55 -9.36
N VAL A 58 -2.57 11.53 -9.92
CA VAL A 58 -1.27 11.07 -9.41
C VAL A 58 -0.18 12.01 -9.92
N ALA A 59 0.77 12.37 -9.06
CA ALA A 59 1.89 13.22 -9.42
C ALA A 59 2.66 12.63 -10.63
N SER A 60 3.03 13.48 -11.58
CA SER A 60 3.73 13.05 -12.80
C SER A 60 5.25 12.95 -12.64
N SER A 61 5.81 13.44 -11.53
CA SER A 61 7.25 13.45 -11.26
C SER A 61 7.54 13.33 -9.75
N PRO A 62 8.78 12.95 -9.37
CA PRO A 62 9.15 12.79 -7.97
C PRO A 62 8.93 14.06 -7.14
N VAL A 63 8.43 13.88 -5.91
CA VAL A 63 8.11 14.99 -4.98
C VAL A 63 8.94 14.84 -3.71
N GLY A 64 9.83 15.80 -3.45
CA GLY A 64 10.69 15.78 -2.27
C GLY A 64 11.60 14.54 -2.20
N GLY A 65 12.04 14.03 -3.35
CA GLY A 65 12.89 12.84 -3.45
C GLY A 65 12.15 11.51 -3.33
N ARG A 66 10.81 11.50 -3.38
CA ARG A 66 9.99 10.29 -3.43
C ARG A 66 9.34 10.10 -4.78
N GLU A 67 9.34 8.86 -5.26
CA GLU A 67 8.66 8.51 -6.50
C GLU A 67 7.13 8.71 -6.38
N PRO A 68 6.42 9.01 -7.48
CA PRO A 68 4.97 9.16 -7.45
C PRO A 68 4.22 7.91 -6.97
N VAL A 69 4.79 6.73 -7.20
CA VAL A 69 4.24 5.44 -6.78
C VAL A 69 5.40 4.64 -6.18
N GLU A 70 5.23 4.17 -4.95
CA GLU A 70 6.29 3.46 -4.24
C GLU A 70 5.70 2.28 -3.45
N ALA A 71 6.10 1.06 -3.80
CA ALA A 71 5.86 -0.12 -2.97
C ALA A 71 6.78 -0.08 -1.74
N LEU A 72 6.20 0.18 -0.56
CA LEU A 72 6.94 0.45 0.67
C LEU A 72 7.32 -0.82 1.45
N LYS A 73 6.41 -1.81 1.48
CA LYS A 73 6.59 -3.01 2.30
C LYS A 73 5.76 -4.18 1.80
N GLU A 74 6.37 -5.36 1.77
CA GLU A 74 5.70 -6.65 1.55
C GLU A 74 4.79 -7.01 2.73
N ILE A 75 3.63 -7.58 2.43
CA ILE A 75 2.68 -8.11 3.40
C ILE A 75 2.58 -9.61 3.18
N VAL A 76 3.06 -10.38 4.15
CA VAL A 76 2.94 -11.84 4.12
C VAL A 76 1.53 -12.31 4.48
N ALA A 77 1.16 -13.51 4.04
CA ALA A 77 -0.19 -14.05 4.14
C ALA A 77 -0.79 -14.00 5.57
N TYR A 78 0.00 -14.30 6.62
CA TYR A 78 -0.53 -14.17 7.99
C TYR A 78 -0.86 -12.73 8.35
N ARG A 79 -0.03 -11.77 7.91
CA ARG A 79 -0.19 -10.36 8.25
C ARG A 79 -1.41 -9.79 7.55
N MET A 80 -1.67 -10.21 6.31
CA MET A 80 -2.92 -9.87 5.62
C MET A 80 -4.13 -10.30 6.43
N ARG A 81 -4.16 -11.54 6.94
CA ARG A 81 -5.26 -12.02 7.79
C ARG A 81 -5.42 -11.23 9.08
N ASP A 82 -4.31 -10.96 9.78
CA ASP A 82 -4.30 -10.17 11.03
C ASP A 82 -4.73 -8.70 10.82
N LEU A 83 -4.43 -8.15 9.66
CA LEU A 83 -4.83 -6.80 9.25
C LEU A 83 -6.19 -6.77 8.52
N GLY A 84 -6.84 -7.93 8.34
CA GLY A 84 -8.11 -8.07 7.66
C GLY A 84 -8.09 -7.61 6.20
N LEU A 85 -7.00 -7.86 5.47
CA LEU A 85 -6.89 -7.64 4.02
C LEU A 85 -7.11 -8.98 3.30
N LYS A 86 -8.00 -9.00 2.30
CA LYS A 86 -8.26 -10.20 1.50
C LYS A 86 -7.32 -10.30 0.29
N PRO A 87 -6.99 -11.51 -0.20
CA PRO A 87 -6.35 -11.68 -1.50
C PRO A 87 -7.17 -10.99 -2.60
N GLY A 88 -6.48 -10.26 -3.47
CA GLY A 88 -7.04 -9.46 -4.56
C GLY A 88 -7.64 -8.11 -4.17
N GLU A 89 -7.80 -7.80 -2.87
CA GLU A 89 -8.38 -6.53 -2.40
C GLU A 89 -7.36 -5.38 -2.49
N ALA A 90 -7.81 -4.19 -2.89
CA ALA A 90 -7.09 -2.94 -2.70
C ALA A 90 -7.87 -2.05 -1.72
N ARG A 91 -7.20 -1.54 -0.68
CA ARG A 91 -7.83 -0.76 0.38
C ARG A 91 -7.05 0.53 0.67
N ALA A 92 -7.76 1.65 0.66
CA ALA A 92 -7.24 2.93 1.10
C ALA A 92 -7.00 2.93 2.62
N LEU A 93 -5.81 3.36 3.03
CA LEU A 93 -5.41 3.53 4.43
C LEU A 93 -5.44 5.00 4.88
N GLY A 94 -5.61 5.93 3.93
CA GLY A 94 -5.61 7.37 4.15
C GLY A 94 -4.28 8.03 3.80
N ASP A 95 -4.14 9.29 4.17
CA ASP A 95 -2.98 10.17 3.90
C ASP A 95 -1.99 10.25 5.07
N LYS A 96 -2.35 9.64 6.21
CA LYS A 96 -1.50 9.54 7.39
C LYS A 96 -0.60 8.32 7.31
N HIS A 97 0.64 8.48 7.76
CA HIS A 97 1.63 7.40 7.77
C HIS A 97 1.08 6.13 8.48
N PRO A 98 0.95 4.99 7.76
CA PRO A 98 0.16 3.85 8.21
C PRO A 98 0.99 2.93 9.11
N ARG A 99 1.32 3.39 10.32
CA ARG A 99 2.22 2.69 11.26
C ARG A 99 1.88 1.21 11.45
N ARG A 100 0.59 0.88 11.63
CA ARG A 100 0.12 -0.50 11.84
C ARG A 100 0.47 -1.44 10.67
N TRP A 101 0.59 -0.89 9.46
CA TRP A 101 0.87 -1.62 8.23
C TRP A 101 2.37 -1.75 7.94
N LEU A 102 3.14 -0.75 8.35
CA LEU A 102 4.59 -0.72 8.14
C LEU A 102 5.36 -1.41 9.28
N MET A 103 4.78 -1.46 10.48
CA MET A 103 5.31 -2.22 11.61
C MET A 103 4.93 -3.69 11.48
N GLY A 104 5.87 -4.60 11.70
CA GLY A 104 5.67 -6.04 11.58
C GLY A 104 6.94 -6.76 11.23
#